data_AF-A0A1G1WR53-F1
#
_entry.id   AF-A0A1G1WR53-F1
#
_cell.length_a   1.000
_cell.length_b   1.000
_cell.length_c   1.000
_cell.angle_alpha   90.00
_cell.angle_beta   90.00
_cell.angle_gamma   90.00
#
_symmetry.space_group_name_H-M   'P 1'
#
loop_
_entity.id
_entity.type
_entity.pdbx_description
1 polymer ?
#
loop_
_entity_poly.entity_id
_entity_poly.type
_entity_poly.pdbx_seq_one_letter_code
_entity_poly.pdbx_strand_id
1 'polypeptide(L)'
;MNREVPDFNARGFALALERLGFKDVGKGRHQYKFKHRNRLPITPGTRPFIVFPHDIRRDKNFQKALVRTLIRDWGFTEGEVFKALK
;
A
#
# COMPACT_ATOMS: atom_id res chain seq x y z
N MET A 1 16.88 -13.08 0.95
CA MET A 1 16.87 -12.58 2.35
C MET A 1 15.41 -12.35 2.74
N ASN A 2 14.88 -13.11 3.70
CA ASN A 2 13.52 -12.91 4.23
C ASN A 2 13.51 -11.69 5.16
N ARG A 3 13.48 -10.47 4.61
CA ARG A 3 13.27 -9.28 5.45
C ARG A 3 11.83 -9.28 5.95
N GLU A 4 11.68 -9.21 7.27
CA GLU A 4 10.38 -9.09 7.91
C GLU A 4 9.72 -7.75 7.52
N VAL A 5 8.45 -7.79 7.14
CA VAL A 5 7.68 -6.58 6.83
C VAL A 5 7.55 -5.76 8.12
N PRO A 6 7.93 -4.47 8.13
CA PRO A 6 7.76 -3.60 9.30
C PRO A 6 6.29 -3.59 9.74
N ASP A 7 6.03 -3.56 11.05
CA ASP A 7 4.65 -3.40 11.53
C ASP A 7 4.13 -2.00 11.21
N PHE A 8 2.90 -1.90 10.73
CA PHE A 8 2.27 -0.61 10.47
C PHE A 8 0.75 -0.65 10.70
N ASN A 9 0.19 0.48 11.12
CA ASN A 9 -1.26 0.69 11.15
C ASN A 9 -1.73 1.36 9.84
N ALA A 10 -3.04 1.54 9.68
CA ALA A 10 -3.62 2.10 8.45
C ALA A 10 -3.08 3.50 8.13
N ARG A 11 -2.85 4.33 9.16
CA ARG A 11 -2.27 5.67 8.98
C ARG A 11 -0.82 5.59 8.51
N GLY A 12 -0.01 4.69 9.08
CA GLY A 12 1.37 4.45 8.64
C GLY A 12 1.43 3.98 7.19
N PHE A 13 0.52 3.09 6.80
CA PHE A 13 0.42 2.65 5.40
C PHE A 13 -0.02 3.77 4.46
N ALA A 14 -1.01 4.58 4.84
CA ALA A 14 -1.45 5.74 4.07
C ALA A 14 -0.29 6.72 3.80
N LEU A 15 0.51 7.03 4.83
CA LEU A 15 1.70 7.87 4.68
C LEU A 15 2.75 7.23 3.76
N ALA A 16 2.95 5.92 3.85
CA ALA A 16 3.85 5.21 2.94
C ALA A 16 3.38 5.31 1.48
N LEU A 17 2.06 5.18 1.23
CA LEU A 17 1.49 5.37 -0.11
C LEU A 17 1.74 6.80 -0.62
N GLU A 18 1.55 7.83 0.21
CA GLU A 18 1.85 9.21 -0.18
C GLU A 18 3.32 9.40 -0.56
N ARG A 19 4.25 8.83 0.22
CA ARG A 19 5.70 8.85 -0.06
C ARG A 19 6.06 8.11 -1.35
N LEU A 20 5.31 7.08 -1.72
CA LEU A 20 5.46 6.34 -2.98
C LEU A 20 4.78 7.04 -4.16
N GLY A 21 4.20 8.23 -3.98
CA GLY A 21 3.60 9.02 -5.08
C GLY A 21 2.12 8.74 -5.32
N PHE A 22 1.46 8.00 -4.42
CA PHE A 22 0.00 7.93 -4.41
C PHE A 22 -0.61 9.18 -3.80
N LYS A 23 -1.86 9.43 -4.16
CA LYS A 23 -2.70 10.50 -3.62
C LYS A 23 -3.98 9.91 -3.10
N ASP A 24 -4.41 10.38 -1.92
CA ASP A 24 -5.75 10.10 -1.40
C ASP A 24 -6.77 10.70 -2.37
N VAL A 25 -7.65 9.86 -2.90
CA VAL A 25 -8.73 10.25 -3.82
C VAL A 25 -10.10 10.09 -3.18
N GLY A 26 -10.15 9.91 -1.86
CA GLY A 26 -11.37 9.89 -1.07
C GLY A 26 -11.32 8.85 0.03
N LYS A 27 -11.90 9.22 1.18
CA LYS A 27 -12.18 8.30 2.27
C LYS A 27 -13.62 7.83 2.13
N GLY A 28 -13.84 6.55 1.86
CA GLY A 28 -15.15 5.97 2.15
C GLY A 28 -15.38 6.01 3.67
N ARG A 29 -16.62 5.83 4.14
CA ARG A 29 -16.96 5.89 5.57
C ARG A 29 -16.00 5.09 6.48
N HIS A 30 -15.40 4.00 5.99
CA HIS A 30 -14.45 3.17 6.74
C HIS A 30 -13.22 2.71 5.94
N GLN A 31 -12.87 3.38 4.84
CA GLN A 31 -11.79 2.93 3.96
C GLN A 31 -11.01 4.10 3.34
N TYR A 32 -9.71 3.91 3.23
CA TYR A 32 -8.81 4.73 2.44
C TYR A 32 -8.86 4.32 0.97
N LYS A 33 -8.79 5.27 0.05
CA LYS A 33 -8.63 5.00 -1.39
C LYS A 33 -7.53 5.89 -1.97
N PHE A 34 -6.53 5.24 -2.55
CA PHE A 34 -5.34 5.90 -3.08
C PHE A 34 -5.15 5.61 -4.57
N LYS A 35 -4.78 6.62 -5.35
CA LYS A 35 -4.42 6.48 -6.77
C LYS A 35 -3.00 6.99 -6.99
N HIS A 36 -2.21 6.29 -7.79
CA HIS A 36 -0.87 6.79 -8.15
C HIS A 36 -0.98 7.85 -9.24
N ARG A 37 -0.17 8.93 -9.14
CA ARG A 37 -0.22 10.06 -10.07
C ARG A 37 0.19 9.66 -11.50
N ASN A 38 1.32 8.97 -11.63
CA ASN A 38 2.00 8.71 -12.91
C ASN A 38 2.22 7.22 -13.23
N ARG A 39 1.65 6.31 -12.44
CA ARG A 39 1.93 4.87 -12.55
C ARG A 39 0.60 4.13 -12.62
N LEU A 40 0.57 3.09 -13.45
CA LEU A 40 -0.53 2.14 -13.52
C LEU A 40 -0.07 0.79 -12.95
N PRO A 41 -1.00 -0.03 -12.44
CA PRO A 41 -0.67 -1.40 -12.09
C PRO A 41 -0.11 -2.16 -13.30
N ILE A 42 0.88 -3.01 -13.07
CA ILE A 42 1.52 -3.84 -14.10
C ILE A 42 0.83 -5.20 -14.26
N THR A 43 0.11 -5.67 -13.23
CA THR A 43 -0.66 -6.91 -13.28
C THR A 43 -2.01 -6.68 -13.96
N PRO A 44 -2.35 -7.40 -15.04
CA PRO A 44 -3.66 -7.30 -15.69
C PRO A 44 -4.82 -7.55 -14.73
N GLY A 45 -5.90 -6.77 -14.86
CA GLY A 45 -7.09 -6.88 -13.99
C GLY A 45 -6.95 -6.20 -12.62
N THR A 46 -5.76 -5.74 -12.23
CA THR A 46 -5.61 -4.94 -11.00
C THR A 46 -6.23 -3.56 -11.18
N ARG A 47 -7.00 -3.14 -10.18
CA ARG A 47 -7.65 -1.82 -10.16
C ARG A 47 -6.58 -0.71 -10.11
N PRO A 48 -6.77 0.42 -10.82
CA PRO A 48 -5.82 1.53 -10.84
C PRO A 48 -5.90 2.40 -9.57
N PHE A 49 -6.18 1.78 -8.41
CA PHE A 49 -6.23 2.39 -7.10
C PHE A 49 -6.07 1.30 -6.02
N ILE A 50 -5.56 1.69 -4.85
CA ILE A 50 -5.44 0.85 -3.66
C ILE A 50 -6.54 1.23 -2.69
N VAL A 51 -7.24 0.24 -2.14
CA VAL A 51 -8.27 0.42 -1.10
C VAL A 51 -7.92 -0.44 0.10
N PHE A 52 -8.03 0.12 1.30
CA PHE A 52 -7.83 -0.61 2.55
C PHE A 52 -8.64 0.04 3.67
N PRO A 53 -9.09 -0.73 4.68
CA PRO A 53 -9.91 -0.19 5.76
C PRO A 53 -9.13 0.77 6.65
N HIS A 54 -9.85 1.65 7.36
CA HIS A 54 -9.25 2.56 8.35
C HIS A 54 -8.66 1.82 9.56
N ASP A 55 -9.10 0.58 9.80
CA ASP A 55 -8.54 -0.30 10.80
C ASP A 55 -7.99 -1.56 10.15
N ILE A 56 -6.66 -1.74 10.23
CA ILE A 56 -5.94 -2.94 9.78
C ILE A 56 -5.21 -3.61 10.96
N ARG A 57 -5.56 -3.24 12.21
CA ARG A 57 -4.76 -3.63 13.38
C ARG A 57 -4.70 -5.16 13.53
N ARG A 58 -3.48 -5.64 13.75
CA ARG A 58 -3.08 -7.03 14.07
C ARG A 58 -3.20 -8.07 12.96
N ASP A 59 -3.80 -7.79 11.81
CA ASP A 59 -3.77 -8.74 10.70
C ASP A 59 -2.46 -8.63 9.91
N LYS A 60 -1.46 -9.39 10.36
CA LYS A 60 -0.15 -9.50 9.72
C LYS A 60 -0.23 -10.08 8.31
N ASN A 61 -1.21 -10.93 8.03
CA ASN A 61 -1.39 -11.49 6.69
C ASN A 61 -1.93 -10.42 5.74
N PHE A 62 -2.86 -9.60 6.21
CA PHE A 62 -3.37 -8.45 5.45
C PHE A 62 -2.29 -7.39 5.20
N GLN A 63 -1.50 -7.02 6.21
CA GLN A 63 -0.36 -6.10 6.02
C GLN A 63 0.63 -6.64 4.97
N LYS A 64 0.98 -7.93 5.03
CA LYS A 64 1.83 -8.59 4.02
C LYS A 64 1.17 -8.56 2.63
N ALA A 65 -0.13 -8.76 2.53
CA ALA A 65 -0.86 -8.70 1.27
C ALA A 65 -0.79 -7.30 0.65
N LEU A 66 -0.97 -6.24 1.44
CA LEU A 66 -0.83 -4.85 0.97
C LEU A 66 0.57 -4.55 0.44
N VAL A 67 1.61 -4.99 1.14
CA VAL A 67 3.00 -4.86 0.69
C VAL A 67 3.25 -5.65 -0.60
N ARG A 68 2.74 -6.88 -0.69
CA ARG A 68 2.82 -7.69 -1.91
C ARG A 68 2.11 -7.02 -3.09
N THR A 69 0.99 -6.35 -2.87
CA THR A 69 0.31 -5.58 -3.92
C THR A 69 1.22 -4.46 -4.44
N LEU A 70 1.90 -3.72 -3.57
CA LEU A 70 2.83 -2.67 -4.01
C LEU A 70 3.98 -3.22 -4.84
N ILE A 71 4.52 -4.37 -4.44
CA ILE A 71 5.67 -4.98 -5.14
C ILE A 71 5.23 -5.64 -6.45
N ARG A 72 4.31 -6.59 -6.36
CA ARG A 72 3.87 -7.41 -7.49
C ARG A 72 3.03 -6.62 -8.48
N ASP A 73 2.04 -5.87 -7.99
CA ASP A 73 1.03 -5.27 -8.87
C ASP A 73 1.37 -3.83 -9.27
N TRP A 74 2.18 -3.11 -8.47
CA TRP A 74 2.61 -1.75 -8.77
C TRP A 74 4.10 -1.63 -9.08
N GLY A 75 4.85 -2.75 -9.11
CA GLY A 75 6.24 -2.78 -9.55
C GLY A 75 7.22 -2.01 -8.67
N PHE A 76 6.90 -1.77 -7.40
CA PHE A 76 7.87 -1.19 -6.46
C PHE A 76 8.85 -2.26 -5.99
N THR A 77 10.08 -1.86 -5.71
CA THR A 77 11.05 -2.74 -5.04
C THR A 77 10.72 -2.85 -3.54
N GLU A 78 11.11 -3.96 -2.92
CA GLU A 78 11.01 -4.11 -1.45
C GLU A 78 11.69 -2.96 -0.71
N GLY A 79 12.83 -2.48 -1.21
CA GLY A 79 13.59 -1.37 -0.64
C GLY A 79 12.80 -0.05 -0.63
N GLU A 80 12.13 0.29 -1.73
CA GLU A 80 11.27 1.48 -1.80
C GLU A 80 10.11 1.39 -0.81
N VAL A 81 9.41 0.25 -0.78
CA VAL A 81 8.26 0.05 0.11
C VAL A 81 8.68 0.10 1.58
N PHE A 82 9.76 -0.59 1.95
CA PHE A 82 10.21 -0.62 3.34
C PHE A 82 10.79 0.71 3.80
N LYS A 83 11.42 1.47 2.90
CA LYS A 83 11.83 2.85 3.18
C LYS A 83 10.62 3.75 3.40
N ALA A 84 9.53 3.56 2.64
CA ALA A 84 8.31 4.35 2.79
C ALA A 84 7.54 4.04 4.08
N LEU A 85 7.65 2.81 4.61
CA LEU A 85 6.99 2.36 5.85
C LEU A 85 7.71 2.76 7.15
N LYS A 86 8.98 3.16 7.09
CA LYS A 86 9.78 3.63 8.25
C LYS A 86 9.58 5.12 8.51
#